data_AF-A0A559TGM4-F1
#
_entry.id   AF-A0A559TGM4-F1
#
_cell.length_a   1.000
_cell.length_b   1.000
_cell.length_c   1.000
_cell.angle_alpha   90.00
_cell.angle_beta   90.00
_cell.angle_gamma   90.00
#
_symmetry.space_group_name_H-M   'P 1'
#
loop_
_entity.id
_entity.type
_entity.pdbx_description
1 polymer ?
#
loop_
_entity_poly.entity_id
_entity_poly.type
_entity_poly.pdbx_seq_one_letter_code
_entity_poly.pdbx_strand_id
1 'polypeptide(L)'
;MKNISDWLDENVNDEVKVDDEAAIEQQADIIRAEAEAAGYSAEDLNKACGGDIAGYLRNRRVGAAGTNADGKMAGDASPIITPGFNQQ
;
A
#
# COMPACT_ATOMS: atom_id res chain seq x y z
N MET A 1 -14.55 21.15 -1.42
CA MET A 1 -13.36 20.74 -0.64
C MET A 1 -13.08 19.30 -1.01
N LYS A 2 -11.85 18.94 -1.37
CA LYS A 2 -11.45 17.53 -1.47
C LYS A 2 -11.54 16.91 -0.08
N ASN A 3 -11.80 15.60 -0.01
CA ASN A 3 -11.73 14.90 1.27
C ASN A 3 -10.27 14.80 1.70
N ILE A 4 -10.00 14.88 3.00
CA ILE A 4 -8.66 14.72 3.55
C ILE A 4 -8.03 13.37 3.19
N SER A 5 -8.84 12.31 3.00
CA SER A 5 -8.39 11.00 2.53
C SER A 5 -7.87 11.05 1.10
N ASP A 6 -8.51 11.83 0.22
CA ASP A 6 -8.11 12.01 -1.18
C ASP A 6 -6.83 12.89 -1.26
N TRP A 7 -6.75 13.91 -0.40
CA TRP A 7 -5.53 14.70 -0.24
C TRP A 7 -4.36 13.86 0.32
N LEU A 8 -4.61 13.05 1.35
CA LEU A 8 -3.61 12.11 1.90
C LEU A 8 -3.08 11.17 0.81
N ASP A 9 -3.94 10.67 -0.07
CA ASP A 9 -3.54 9.79 -1.17
C ASP A 9 -2.54 10.44 -2.12
N GLU A 10 -2.73 11.73 -2.42
CA GLU A 10 -1.85 12.51 -3.30
C GLU A 10 -0.53 12.92 -2.63
N ASN A 11 -0.53 13.12 -1.31
CA ASN A 11 0.63 13.63 -0.56
C ASN A 11 1.44 12.50 0.09
N VAL A 12 0.84 11.32 0.29
CA VAL A 12 1.56 10.14 0.78
C VAL A 12 2.32 9.50 -0.37
N ASN A 13 3.64 9.65 -0.34
CA ASN A 13 4.52 8.98 -1.28
C ASN A 13 4.69 7.49 -0.92
N ASP A 14 4.21 6.60 -1.80
CA ASP A 14 4.28 5.13 -1.65
C ASP A 14 5.68 4.55 -2.00
N GLU A 15 6.61 5.38 -2.51
CA GLU A 15 7.95 4.93 -2.92
C GLU A 15 8.94 4.73 -1.75
N VAL A 16 8.57 5.15 -0.54
CA VAL A 16 9.42 5.01 0.65
C VAL A 16 9.39 3.57 1.17
N LYS A 17 10.57 2.96 1.29
CA LYS A 17 10.74 1.60 1.77
C LYS A 17 10.08 1.39 3.14
N VAL A 18 9.37 0.28 3.28
CA VAL A 18 8.63 -0.12 4.49
C VAL A 18 9.56 -0.49 5.66
N ASP A 19 10.83 -0.80 5.37
CA ASP A 19 11.81 -1.26 6.36
C ASP A 19 12.40 -0.12 7.20
N ASP A 20 12.25 1.12 6.74
CA ASP A 20 12.79 2.30 7.42
C ASP A 20 11.72 2.92 8.34
N GLU A 21 11.66 2.47 9.59
CA GLU A 21 10.76 3.03 10.62
C GLU A 21 10.96 4.54 10.78
N ALA A 22 12.21 4.99 10.78
CA ALA A 22 12.57 6.41 10.80
C ALA A 22 11.99 7.18 9.60
N ALA A 23 11.85 6.54 8.44
CA ALA A 23 11.23 7.15 7.26
C ALA A 23 9.70 7.20 7.38
N ILE A 24 9.07 6.22 8.04
CA ILE A 24 7.63 6.27 8.35
C ILE A 24 7.34 7.43 9.31
N GLU A 25 8.11 7.58 10.38
CA GLU A 25 7.94 8.67 11.34
C GLU A 25 8.16 10.04 10.68
N GLN A 26 9.22 10.18 9.89
CA GLN A 26 9.49 11.42 9.16
C GLN A 26 8.35 11.78 8.20
N GLN A 27 7.78 10.78 7.53
CA GLN A 27 6.66 11.01 6.62
C GLN A 27 5.38 11.38 7.36
N ALA A 28 5.13 10.81 8.54
CA ALA A 28 4.01 11.24 9.38
C ALA A 28 4.14 12.71 9.80
N ASP A 29 5.36 13.17 10.11
CA ASP A 29 5.65 14.58 10.39
C ASP A 29 5.41 15.49 9.19
N ILE A 30 5.90 15.08 8.01
CA ILE A 30 5.69 15.82 6.76
C ILE A 30 4.20 15.94 6.45
N ILE A 31 3.47 14.83 6.47
CA ILE A 31 2.02 14.79 6.20
C ILE A 31 1.25 15.67 7.18
N ARG A 32 1.65 15.71 8.45
CA ARG A 32 1.06 16.61 9.45
C ARG A 32 1.29 18.07 9.09
N ALA A 33 2.52 18.45 8.77
CA ALA A 33 2.85 19.81 8.36
C ALA A 33 2.13 20.23 7.06
N GLU A 34 2.04 19.34 6.08
CA GLU A 34 1.36 19.62 4.82
C GLU A 34 -0.17 19.70 5.00
N ALA A 35 -0.74 18.90 5.91
CA ALA A 35 -2.16 18.95 6.21
C ALA A 35 -2.52 20.30 6.85
N GLU A 36 -1.72 20.77 7.80
CA GLU A 36 -1.86 22.09 8.42
C GLU A 36 -1.71 23.20 7.37
N ALA A 37 -0.76 23.08 6.45
CA ALA A 37 -0.57 24.02 5.35
C ALA A 37 -1.75 24.04 4.35
N ALA A 38 -2.39 22.89 4.12
CA ALA A 38 -3.59 22.75 3.31
C ALA A 38 -4.87 23.22 4.04
N GLY A 39 -4.77 23.53 5.33
CA GLY A 39 -5.89 24.01 6.16
C GLY A 39 -6.68 22.90 6.87
N TYR A 40 -6.15 21.68 6.91
CA TYR A 40 -6.71 20.59 7.71
C TYR A 40 -6.14 20.61 9.13
N SER A 41 -6.98 20.31 10.12
CA SER A 41 -6.52 20.18 11.50
C SER A 41 -5.84 18.82 11.71
N ALA A 42 -4.88 18.76 12.63
CA ALA A 42 -4.25 17.50 13.05
C ALA A 42 -5.29 16.46 13.51
N GLU A 43 -6.41 16.89 14.09
CA GLU A 43 -7.52 16.00 14.49
C GLU A 43 -8.22 15.36 13.28
N ASP A 44 -8.49 16.14 12.22
CA ASP A 44 -9.09 15.62 10.99
C ASP A 44 -8.14 14.66 10.28
N LEU A 45 -6.85 15.01 10.24
CA LEU A 45 -5.81 14.15 9.69
C LEU A 45 -5.73 12.84 10.45
N ASN A 46 -5.73 12.91 11.78
CA ASN A 46 -5.64 11.71 12.59
C ASN A 46 -6.88 10.84 12.42
N LYS A 47 -8.09 11.43 12.35
CA LYS A 47 -9.33 10.71 12.04
C LYS A 47 -9.27 10.04 10.68
N ALA A 48 -8.75 10.72 9.66
CA ALA A 48 -8.59 10.18 8.32
C ALA A 48 -7.62 8.99 8.27
N CYS A 49 -6.57 9.04 9.09
CA CYS A 49 -5.62 7.95 9.28
C CYS A 49 -6.09 6.86 10.26
N GLY A 50 -7.30 6.95 10.81
CA GLY A 50 -7.82 5.95 11.76
C GLY A 50 -7.27 6.07 13.19
N GLY A 51 -6.68 7.20 13.54
CA GLY A 51 -6.14 7.53 14.86
C GLY A 51 -4.62 7.40 14.97
N ASP A 52 -3.95 6.86 13.95
CA ASP A 52 -2.51 6.72 13.89
C ASP A 52 -1.97 6.91 12.47
N ILE A 53 -1.27 8.03 12.24
CA ILE A 53 -0.74 8.39 10.90
C ILE A 53 0.36 7.41 10.46
N ALA A 54 1.28 7.06 11.37
CA ALA A 54 2.36 6.12 11.07
C ALA A 54 1.81 4.71 10.77
N GLY A 55 0.82 4.28 11.55
CA GLY A 55 0.08 3.04 11.35
C GLY A 55 -0.68 3.02 10.02
N TYR A 56 -1.32 4.13 9.64
CA TYR A 56 -1.95 4.27 8.33
C TYR A 56 -0.93 4.13 7.19
N LEU A 57 0.19 4.84 7.26
CA LEU A 57 1.29 4.75 6.28
C LEU A 57 1.81 3.32 6.17
N ARG A 58 2.03 2.64 7.30
CA ARG A 58 2.46 1.24 7.34
C ARG A 58 1.44 0.30 6.71
N ASN A 59 0.16 0.43 7.09
CA ASN A 59 -0.92 -0.42 6.59
C ASN A 59 -1.15 -0.22 5.08
N ARG A 60 -1.09 1.03 4.62
CA ARG A 60 -1.17 1.36 3.19
C ARG A 60 -0.03 0.72 2.40
N ARG A 61 1.21 0.82 2.89
CA ARG A 61 2.38 0.20 2.23
C ARG A 61 2.35 -1.33 2.26
N VAL A 62 1.85 -1.94 3.34
CA VAL A 62 1.61 -3.40 3.40
C VAL A 62 0.51 -3.83 2.42
N GLY A 63 -0.56 -3.04 2.28
CA GLY A 63 -1.63 -3.28 1.32
C GLY A 63 -1.20 -3.10 -0.15
N ALA A 64 -0.33 -2.12 -0.42
CA ALA A 64 0.28 -1.88 -1.73
C ALA A 64 1.27 -2.99 -2.10
N ALA A 65 2.09 -3.45 -1.15
CA ALA A 65 2.98 -4.60 -1.35
C ALA A 65 2.21 -5.92 -1.57
N GLY A 66 0.96 -6.02 -1.09
CA GLY A 66 0.08 -7.18 -1.27
C GLY A 66 -0.70 -7.23 -2.59
N THR A 67 -0.78 -6.13 -3.34
CA THR A 67 -1.59 -6.04 -4.59
C THR A 67 -0.73 -5.99 -5.86
N ASN A 68 0.45 -6.61 -5.82
CA ASN A 68 1.15 -7.08 -7.01
C ASN A 68 0.99 -8.60 -7.19
N ALA A 69 -0.09 -9.18 -6.66
CA ALA A 69 -0.45 -10.59 -6.82
C ALA A 69 -1.67 -10.81 -7.73
N ASP A 70 -2.17 -9.76 -8.41
CA ASP A 70 -3.14 -9.89 -9.49
C ASP A 70 -2.44 -9.57 -10.81
N GLY A 71 -1.90 -10.59 -11.47
CA GLY A 71 -1.15 -10.34 -12.71
C GLY A 71 -0.35 -11.46 -13.34
N LYS A 72 -0.41 -12.74 -12.91
CA LYS A 72 -0.17 -13.89 -13.81
C LYS A 72 -0.60 -15.23 -13.20
N MET A 73 -1.90 -15.48 -13.17
CA MET A 73 -2.37 -16.85 -13.41
C MET A 73 -2.15 -17.14 -14.90
N ALA A 74 -1.02 -17.75 -15.25
CA ALA A 74 -0.95 -18.64 -16.39
C ALA A 74 -0.75 -20.04 -15.83
N GLY A 75 -1.87 -20.62 -15.38
CA GLY A 75 -2.00 -22.06 -15.43
C GLY A 75 -2.00 -22.51 -16.89
N ASP A 76 -1.64 -23.77 -17.09
CA ASP A 76 -1.67 -24.53 -18.36
C ASP A 76 -0.47 -24.27 -19.30
N ALA A 77 0.36 -25.23 -19.70
CA ALA A 77 0.18 -26.67 -19.78
C ALA A 77 1.51 -27.40 -19.53
N SER A 78 1.53 -28.32 -18.57
CA SER A 78 2.39 -29.50 -18.72
C SER A 78 1.56 -30.54 -19.45
N PRO A 79 1.76 -30.84 -20.75
CA PRO A 79 1.22 -32.06 -21.29
C PRO A 79 1.92 -33.22 -20.56
N ILE A 80 1.12 -33.95 -19.77
CA ILE A 80 1.47 -35.26 -19.26
C ILE A 80 1.74 -36.14 -20.48
N ILE A 81 3.01 -36.31 -20.88
CA ILE A 81 3.39 -37.36 -21.81
C ILE A 81 3.60 -38.62 -20.97
N THR A 82 2.50 -39.32 -20.70
CA THR A 82 2.53 -40.77 -20.49
C THR A 82 1.57 -41.41 -21.49
N PRO A 83 2.03 -41.74 -22.71
CA PRO A 83 1.39 -42.80 -23.44
C PRO A 83 1.80 -44.11 -22.75
N GLY A 84 0.85 -44.74 -22.08
CA GLY A 84 0.91 -46.16 -21.82
C GLY A 84 1.09 -46.88 -23.15
N PHE A 85 2.32 -47.31 -23.45
CA PHE A 85 2.55 -48.24 -24.54
C PHE A 85 2.16 -49.63 -24.04
N ASN A 86 0.98 -50.01 -24.49
CA ASN A 86 0.28 -51.25 -24.25
C ASN A 86 1.20 -52.46 -24.42
N GLN A 87 1.12 -53.36 -23.45
CA GLN A 87 1.72 -54.69 -23.49
C GLN A 87 1.13 -55.51 -24.64
N GLN A 88 2.00 -56.09 -25.47
CA GLN A 88 1.79 -57.35 -26.19
C GLN A 88 3.12 -58.08 -26.29
#